data_AF-A0A1H6H4P6-F1
#
_entry.id   AF-A0A1H6H4P6-F1
#
_cell.length_a   1.000
_cell.length_b   1.000
_cell.length_c   1.000
_cell.angle_alpha   90.00
_cell.angle_beta   90.00
_cell.angle_gamma   90.00
#
_symmetry.space_group_name_H-M   'P 1'
#
loop_
_entity.id
_entity.type
_entity.pdbx_description
1 polymer ?
#
loop_
_entity_poly.entity_id
_entity_poly.type
_entity_poly.pdbx_seq_one_letter_code
_entity_poly.pdbx_strand_id
1 'polypeptide(L)'
;MKRLKYIIIPIICLAFASCGDQKNKAPASVVETQGSTQTEPFNLAKIKVGENINEILKSAGATEKEAVRTSDVTLIGNEKLAFSSKELLHFNGIDLEGKNNKNTNKVILHFGKVDEEIGPLANEKEDELGMYQLDIYTEEEKTALLDNLNKTLQKPSFDTIREGFESEVKDNEIIQTHNKLRQEVAIWRTKDMLYYYCETKIDNRPDEYRCNLFVFKNKEWKDLLKGSGYPDLDKIH
;
A
#
# COMPACT_ATOMS: atom_id res chain seq x y z
N MET A 1 -30.76 -20.89 -71.15
CA MET A 1 -30.71 -19.42 -70.99
C MET A 1 -29.31 -19.01 -70.57
N LYS A 2 -28.66 -18.12 -71.36
CA LYS A 2 -27.61 -17.10 -71.06
C LYS A 2 -26.50 -17.44 -70.03
N ARG A 3 -25.19 -17.26 -70.25
CA ARG A 3 -24.31 -16.89 -71.36
C ARG A 3 -22.88 -17.33 -70.95
N LEU A 4 -22.12 -17.87 -71.90
CA LEU A 4 -20.70 -18.23 -71.81
C LEU A 4 -19.81 -16.98 -71.84
N LYS A 5 -18.72 -16.90 -71.05
CA LYS A 5 -17.46 -16.24 -71.43
C LYS A 5 -16.27 -16.90 -70.71
N TYR A 6 -15.53 -17.71 -71.45
CA TYR A 6 -14.13 -18.06 -71.16
C TYR A 6 -13.22 -17.01 -71.79
N ILE A 7 -12.17 -16.56 -71.08
CA ILE A 7 -10.95 -15.99 -71.69
C ILE A 7 -9.74 -16.51 -70.90
N ILE A 8 -8.70 -16.84 -71.67
CA ILE A 8 -7.49 -17.61 -71.42
C ILE A 8 -6.28 -16.63 -71.42
N ILE A 9 -5.40 -16.71 -70.40
CA ILE A 9 -3.89 -16.67 -70.37
C ILE A 9 -3.18 -15.39 -70.97
N PRO A 10 -2.05 -14.82 -70.43
CA PRO A 10 -0.81 -15.51 -70.03
C PRO A 10 0.01 -15.05 -68.81
N ILE A 11 0.88 -15.99 -68.45
CA ILE A 11 2.07 -15.96 -67.58
C ILE A 11 3.10 -14.94 -68.08
N ILE A 12 3.67 -14.13 -67.18
CA ILE A 12 5.04 -13.62 -67.29
C ILE A 12 5.74 -13.79 -65.94
N CYS A 13 6.72 -14.68 -65.94
CA CYS A 13 7.75 -14.83 -64.91
C CYS A 13 8.68 -13.61 -64.93
N LEU A 14 9.04 -13.09 -63.76
CA LEU A 14 10.33 -12.43 -63.56
C LEU A 14 10.81 -12.71 -62.14
N ALA A 15 11.74 -13.66 -62.08
CA ALA A 15 12.58 -13.94 -60.95
C ALA A 15 13.62 -12.83 -60.78
N PHE A 16 13.79 -12.34 -59.56
CA PHE A 16 15.10 -11.90 -59.10
C PHE A 16 15.47 -12.77 -57.91
N ALA A 17 16.34 -13.73 -58.19
CA ALA A 17 17.23 -14.30 -57.20
C ALA A 17 18.34 -13.29 -56.92
N SER A 18 18.60 -13.01 -55.65
CA SER A 18 19.95 -12.73 -55.19
C SER A 18 20.12 -13.34 -53.80
N CYS A 19 20.89 -14.41 -53.74
CA CYS A 19 21.46 -15.00 -52.54
C CYS A 19 22.34 -14.00 -51.78
N GLY A 20 22.49 -14.24 -50.47
CA GLY A 20 23.49 -13.58 -49.63
C GLY A 20 23.40 -13.96 -48.14
N ASP A 21 23.68 -15.23 -47.85
CA ASP A 21 24.19 -15.82 -46.59
C ASP A 21 23.40 -15.81 -45.26
N GLN A 22 23.28 -17.04 -44.74
CA GLN A 22 22.75 -17.45 -43.44
C GLN A 22 23.66 -17.01 -42.27
N LYS A 23 23.05 -16.65 -41.13
CA LYS A 23 23.53 -17.04 -39.79
C LYS A 23 22.39 -17.02 -38.76
N ASN A 24 22.19 -18.18 -38.13
CA ASN A 24 21.27 -18.43 -37.02
C ASN A 24 21.50 -17.49 -35.81
N LYS A 25 20.42 -16.97 -35.19
CA LYS A 25 20.23 -16.91 -33.72
C LYS A 25 18.91 -16.22 -33.28
N ALA A 26 18.18 -16.94 -32.42
CA ALA A 26 17.34 -16.51 -31.28
C ALA A 26 15.99 -15.77 -31.52
N PRO A 27 14.97 -16.04 -30.65
CA PRO A 27 13.58 -15.67 -30.86
C PRO A 27 13.26 -14.23 -30.46
N ALA A 28 12.09 -13.78 -30.92
CA ALA A 28 11.36 -12.56 -30.63
C ALA A 28 11.92 -11.69 -29.49
N SER A 29 12.34 -10.48 -29.87
CA SER A 29 12.61 -9.37 -28.97
C SER A 29 11.43 -9.16 -28.02
N VAL A 30 11.69 -9.42 -26.75
CA VAL A 30 10.93 -8.89 -25.62
C VAL A 30 10.82 -7.38 -25.84
N VAL A 31 9.59 -6.89 -25.89
CA VAL A 31 9.31 -5.46 -25.77
C VAL A 31 9.80 -5.07 -24.38
N GLU A 32 10.99 -4.49 -24.31
CA GLU A 32 11.42 -3.72 -23.15
C GLU A 32 10.49 -2.51 -23.04
N THR A 33 9.46 -2.63 -22.22
CA THR A 33 8.71 -1.49 -21.72
C THR A 33 9.73 -0.59 -21.02
N GLN A 34 10.09 0.51 -21.68
CA GLN A 34 10.99 1.53 -21.17
C GLN A 34 10.69 1.78 -19.69
N GLY A 35 11.63 1.40 -18.84
CA GLY A 35 11.58 1.71 -17.42
C GLY A 35 11.50 3.23 -17.30
N SER A 36 10.39 3.72 -16.74
CA SER A 36 10.32 5.06 -16.18
C SER A 36 11.53 5.24 -15.28
N THR A 37 12.52 5.99 -15.75
CA THR A 37 13.67 6.39 -14.95
C THR A 37 13.12 7.14 -13.74
N GLN A 38 13.40 6.64 -12.54
CA GLN A 38 12.97 7.22 -11.27
C GLN A 38 13.63 8.60 -11.15
N THR A 39 12.93 9.67 -11.50
CA THR A 39 13.47 11.05 -11.52
C THR A 39 13.34 11.76 -10.19
N GLU A 40 12.49 11.25 -9.29
CA GLU A 40 12.25 11.82 -7.97
C GLU A 40 12.37 10.74 -6.87
N PRO A 41 12.85 11.10 -5.66
CA PRO A 41 12.80 10.19 -4.52
C PRO A 41 11.37 9.70 -4.26
N PHE A 42 11.25 8.43 -3.88
CA PHE A 42 9.98 7.83 -3.51
C PHE A 42 9.32 8.58 -2.35
N ASN A 43 7.99 8.64 -2.37
CA ASN A 43 7.22 9.41 -1.41
C ASN A 43 5.82 8.82 -1.20
N LEU A 44 5.57 8.27 -0.01
CA LEU A 44 4.29 7.68 0.39
C LEU A 44 3.11 8.65 0.26
N ALA A 45 3.33 9.95 0.45
CA ALA A 45 2.27 10.95 0.34
C ALA A 45 1.77 11.14 -1.10
N LYS A 46 2.51 10.66 -2.11
CA LYS A 46 2.12 10.71 -3.54
C LYS A 46 1.35 9.47 -4.00
N ILE A 47 1.39 8.38 -3.24
CA ILE A 47 0.72 7.12 -3.58
C ILE A 47 -0.78 7.26 -3.44
N LYS A 48 -1.52 6.64 -4.36
CA LYS A 48 -2.98 6.59 -4.33
C LYS A 48 -3.47 5.17 -4.13
N VAL A 49 -4.54 5.03 -3.36
CA VAL A 49 -5.35 3.79 -3.34
C VAL A 49 -5.86 3.50 -4.75
N GLY A 50 -5.77 2.23 -5.15
CA GLY A 50 -6.09 1.73 -6.49
C GLY A 50 -4.87 1.61 -7.42
N GLU A 51 -3.70 2.12 -7.03
CA GLU A 51 -2.46 1.89 -7.79
C GLU A 51 -2.00 0.44 -7.67
N ASN A 52 -1.39 -0.08 -8.73
CA ASN A 52 -0.88 -1.45 -8.75
C ASN A 52 0.34 -1.57 -7.83
N ILE A 53 0.35 -2.60 -6.97
CA ILE A 53 1.40 -2.79 -5.97
C ILE A 53 2.79 -2.96 -6.60
N ASN A 54 2.90 -3.64 -7.73
CA ASN A 54 4.17 -3.84 -8.41
C ASN A 54 4.73 -2.54 -8.99
N GLU A 55 3.86 -1.63 -9.43
CA GLU A 55 4.27 -0.29 -9.88
C GLU A 55 4.77 0.56 -8.72
N ILE A 56 4.09 0.50 -7.57
CA ILE A 56 4.52 1.17 -6.34
C ILE A 56 5.92 0.67 -5.94
N LEU A 57 6.11 -0.65 -5.84
CA LEU A 57 7.40 -1.24 -5.45
C LEU A 57 8.51 -0.87 -6.43
N LYS A 58 8.24 -0.96 -7.75
CA LYS A 58 9.18 -0.54 -8.79
C LYS A 58 9.54 0.94 -8.65
N SER A 59 8.57 1.80 -8.35
CA SER A 59 8.79 3.25 -8.14
C SER A 59 9.57 3.57 -6.87
N ALA A 60 9.60 2.65 -5.90
CA ALA A 60 10.43 2.74 -4.71
C ALA A 60 11.84 2.14 -4.92
N GLY A 61 12.06 1.40 -6.02
CA GLY A 61 13.26 0.58 -6.19
C GLY A 61 13.27 -0.64 -5.27
N ALA A 62 12.11 -1.08 -4.79
CA ALA A 62 11.94 -2.22 -3.90
C ALA A 62 11.35 -3.44 -4.60
N THR A 63 11.49 -4.60 -3.98
CA THR A 63 10.90 -5.85 -4.45
C THR A 63 10.13 -6.55 -3.34
N GLU A 64 9.13 -7.37 -3.71
CA GLU A 64 8.35 -8.13 -2.73
C GLU A 64 9.20 -9.06 -1.85
N LYS A 65 10.39 -9.47 -2.33
CA LYS A 65 11.31 -10.34 -1.59
C LYS A 65 11.95 -9.64 -0.39
N GLU A 66 11.99 -8.32 -0.39
CA GLU A 66 12.49 -7.50 0.71
C GLU A 66 11.42 -7.28 1.78
N ALA A 67 10.16 -7.61 1.47
CA ALA A 67 9.06 -7.48 2.40
C ALA A 67 9.02 -8.63 3.41
N VAL A 68 8.61 -8.31 4.64
CA VAL A 68 8.07 -9.32 5.55
C VAL A 68 6.63 -9.60 5.13
N ARG A 69 6.40 -10.79 4.55
CA ARG A 69 5.07 -11.29 4.20
C ARG A 69 4.42 -11.94 5.41
N THR A 70 3.15 -11.62 5.64
CA THR A 70 2.27 -12.43 6.49
C THR A 70 1.37 -13.25 5.58
N SER A 71 1.24 -14.55 5.81
CA SER A 71 0.29 -15.43 5.10
C SER A 71 -1.17 -15.07 5.33
N ASP A 72 -1.44 -14.15 6.26
CA ASP A 72 -2.78 -13.82 6.72
C ASP A 72 -3.39 -12.72 5.86
N VAL A 73 -4.41 -13.10 5.09
CA VAL A 73 -5.29 -12.17 4.38
C VAL A 73 -6.19 -11.46 5.40
N THR A 74 -6.46 -10.17 5.19
CA THR A 74 -7.43 -9.44 6.02
C THR A 74 -8.84 -10.02 5.86
N LEU A 75 -9.75 -9.70 6.78
CA LEU A 75 -11.17 -10.06 6.66
C LEU A 75 -11.89 -9.44 5.44
N ILE A 76 -11.20 -8.58 4.69
CA ILE A 76 -11.68 -7.91 3.47
C ILE A 76 -10.79 -8.24 2.25
N GLY A 77 -10.08 -9.37 2.29
CA GLY A 77 -9.42 -9.93 1.09
C GLY A 77 -8.07 -9.33 0.71
N ASN A 78 -7.40 -8.62 1.64
CA ASN A 78 -6.11 -7.99 1.32
C ASN A 78 -4.91 -8.74 1.92
N GLU A 79 -3.88 -8.96 1.11
CA GLU A 79 -2.55 -9.35 1.56
C GLU A 79 -1.76 -8.14 2.09
N LYS A 80 -0.61 -8.41 2.72
CA LYS A 80 0.24 -7.39 3.34
C LYS A 80 1.70 -7.58 2.94
N LEU A 81 2.35 -6.50 2.52
CA LEU A 81 3.80 -6.39 2.43
C LEU A 81 4.30 -5.36 3.43
N ALA A 82 5.10 -5.78 4.41
CA ALA A 82 5.70 -4.88 5.39
C ALA A 82 7.17 -4.60 5.07
N PHE A 83 7.54 -3.33 5.03
CA PHE A 83 8.89 -2.86 4.74
C PHE A 83 9.41 -1.95 5.85
N SER A 84 10.61 -2.24 6.33
CA SER A 84 11.36 -1.37 7.24
C SER A 84 12.54 -0.68 6.55
N SER A 85 12.65 -0.80 5.23
CA SER A 85 13.75 -0.23 4.47
C SER A 85 13.49 1.27 4.23
N LYS A 86 14.58 2.04 4.18
CA LYS A 86 14.54 3.48 3.93
C LYS A 86 13.83 3.82 2.61
N GLU A 87 13.95 2.97 1.59
CA GLU A 87 13.44 3.21 0.25
C GLU A 87 11.93 3.49 0.24
N LEU A 88 11.16 2.83 1.11
CA LEU A 88 9.72 3.07 1.25
C LEU A 88 9.34 3.97 2.43
N LEU A 89 10.21 4.17 3.42
CA LEU A 89 9.92 4.93 4.63
C LEU A 89 10.14 6.45 4.45
N HIS A 90 9.71 6.98 3.31
CA HIS A 90 9.74 8.41 3.04
C HIS A 90 8.34 8.97 2.87
N PHE A 91 8.00 10.00 3.65
CA PHE A 91 6.70 10.68 3.57
C PHE A 91 6.92 12.16 3.34
N ASN A 92 6.51 12.69 2.19
CA ASN A 92 6.64 14.10 1.84
C ASN A 92 8.04 14.71 2.14
N GLY A 93 9.08 13.96 1.76
CA GLY A 93 10.48 14.37 1.91
C GLY A 93 11.08 14.19 3.31
N ILE A 94 10.31 13.74 4.31
CA ILE A 94 10.86 13.32 5.60
C ILE A 94 11.21 11.83 5.56
N ASP A 95 12.31 11.48 6.22
CA ASP A 95 12.71 10.11 6.50
C ASP A 95 12.00 9.64 7.79
N LEU A 96 11.47 8.43 7.75
CA LEU A 96 10.77 7.78 8.85
C LEU A 96 11.47 6.48 9.28
N GLU A 97 12.66 6.18 8.76
CA GLU A 97 13.48 5.10 9.26
C GLU A 97 13.81 5.33 10.75
N GLY A 98 13.64 4.30 11.56
CA GLY A 98 13.90 4.37 12.98
C GLY A 98 13.64 3.05 13.66
N LYS A 99 14.25 2.83 14.82
CA LYS A 99 13.98 1.67 15.66
C LYS A 99 14.17 2.01 17.13
N ASN A 100 13.40 1.34 17.97
CA ASN A 100 13.66 1.27 19.40
C ASN A 100 14.19 -0.13 19.76
N ASN A 101 14.26 -0.45 21.05
CA ASN A 101 14.81 -1.72 21.52
C ASN A 101 13.97 -2.96 21.12
N LYS A 102 12.70 -2.78 20.74
CA LYS A 102 11.77 -3.87 20.42
C LYS A 102 11.27 -3.87 18.98
N ASN A 103 11.10 -2.68 18.40
CA ASN A 103 10.40 -2.49 17.15
C ASN A 103 11.18 -1.59 16.20
N THR A 104 11.02 -1.85 14.91
CA THR A 104 11.53 -1.01 13.82
C THR A 104 10.34 -0.39 13.12
N ASN A 105 10.46 0.89 12.77
CA ASN A 105 9.47 1.59 11.97
C ASN A 105 9.25 0.84 10.65
N LYS A 106 8.02 0.85 10.17
CA LYS A 106 7.67 0.15 8.93
C LYS A 106 6.48 0.78 8.25
N VAL A 107 6.45 0.62 6.94
CA VAL A 107 5.25 0.78 6.14
C VAL A 107 4.68 -0.59 5.82
N ILE A 108 3.36 -0.71 5.87
CA ILE A 108 2.62 -1.91 5.47
C ILE A 108 1.72 -1.50 4.31
N LEU A 109 1.90 -2.17 3.18
CA LEU A 109 1.07 -2.01 2.00
C LEU A 109 0.03 -3.12 1.99
N HIS A 110 -1.25 -2.75 2.01
CA HIS A 110 -2.38 -3.67 1.95
C HIS A 110 -2.97 -3.62 0.55
N PHE A 111 -2.92 -4.74 -0.17
CA PHE A 111 -3.34 -4.83 -1.57
C PHE A 111 -4.28 -6.00 -1.78
N GLY A 112 -5.18 -5.90 -2.76
CA GLY A 112 -6.21 -6.91 -2.98
C GLY A 112 -5.64 -8.22 -3.51
N LYS A 113 -6.16 -9.32 -2.96
CA LYS A 113 -5.93 -10.67 -3.45
C LYS A 113 -7.29 -11.31 -3.71
N VAL A 114 -7.66 -11.36 -4.99
CA VAL A 114 -8.91 -11.94 -5.46
C VAL A 114 -8.70 -13.42 -5.69
N ASP A 115 -9.39 -14.23 -4.90
CA ASP A 115 -9.40 -15.67 -5.07
C ASP A 115 -10.12 -16.04 -6.38
N GLU A 116 -9.55 -16.96 -7.17
CA GLU A 116 -10.10 -17.35 -8.47
C GLU A 116 -11.43 -18.13 -8.35
N GLU A 117 -11.65 -18.83 -7.23
CA GLU A 117 -12.84 -19.66 -7.02
C GLU A 117 -13.95 -18.88 -6.32
N ILE A 118 -13.61 -18.07 -5.33
CA ILE A 118 -14.55 -17.36 -4.46
C ILE A 118 -14.84 -15.94 -4.99
N GLY A 119 -13.91 -15.35 -5.73
CA GLY A 119 -13.96 -13.93 -6.10
C GLY A 119 -13.59 -13.01 -4.93
N PRO A 120 -13.85 -11.70 -5.05
CA PRO A 120 -13.52 -10.74 -4.00
C PRO A 120 -14.41 -10.96 -2.76
N LEU A 121 -13.80 -10.86 -1.57
CA LEU A 121 -14.47 -10.90 -0.27
C LEU A 121 -15.19 -9.57 0.04
N ALA A 122 -14.68 -8.46 -0.48
CA ALA A 122 -15.20 -7.11 -0.29
C ALA A 122 -15.11 -6.33 -1.62
N ASN A 123 -14.54 -5.12 -1.61
CA ASN A 123 -14.29 -4.33 -2.84
C ASN A 123 -12.83 -4.34 -3.29
N GLU A 124 -12.02 -5.26 -2.79
CA GLU A 124 -10.65 -5.43 -3.24
C GLU A 124 -10.59 -5.90 -4.70
N LYS A 125 -9.47 -5.57 -5.35
CA LYS A 125 -9.16 -6.03 -6.69
C LYS A 125 -7.71 -6.49 -6.73
N GLU A 126 -7.44 -7.45 -7.59
CA GLU A 126 -6.12 -8.09 -7.69
C GLU A 126 -5.03 -7.03 -7.85
N ASP A 127 -4.02 -7.11 -6.99
CA ASP A 127 -2.82 -6.25 -6.97
C ASP A 127 -3.07 -4.74 -6.77
N GLU A 128 -4.31 -4.29 -6.54
CA GLU A 128 -4.60 -2.88 -6.26
C GLU A 128 -4.36 -2.57 -4.77
N LEU A 129 -3.60 -1.52 -4.49
CA LEU A 129 -3.41 -1.00 -3.14
C LEU A 129 -4.75 -0.51 -2.56
N GLY A 130 -5.21 -1.14 -1.47
CA GLY A 130 -6.41 -0.71 -0.74
C GLY A 130 -6.11 0.30 0.38
N MET A 131 -4.98 0.13 1.07
CA MET A 131 -4.53 0.99 2.17
C MET A 131 -3.02 0.89 2.32
N TYR A 132 -2.36 1.96 2.76
CA TYR A 132 -1.06 1.83 3.41
C TYR A 132 -1.13 2.27 4.87
N GLN A 133 -0.29 1.65 5.69
CA GLN A 133 -0.17 1.89 7.11
C GLN A 133 1.29 2.22 7.43
N LEU A 134 1.52 3.27 8.22
CA LEU A 134 2.81 3.53 8.85
C LEU A 134 2.74 3.15 10.31
N ASP A 135 3.68 2.32 10.76
CA ASP A 135 3.92 2.00 12.15
C ASP A 135 5.21 2.66 12.59
N ILE A 136 5.10 3.67 13.45
CA ILE A 136 6.21 4.46 13.97
C ILE A 136 6.32 4.20 15.48
N TYR A 137 7.51 3.81 15.93
CA TYR A 137 7.82 3.41 17.30
C TYR A 137 8.84 4.33 17.99
N THR A 138 9.23 5.41 17.30
CA THR A 138 10.24 6.38 17.72
C THR A 138 9.63 7.77 17.81
N GLU A 139 10.06 8.56 18.80
CA GLU A 139 9.47 9.88 19.08
C GLU A 139 9.86 10.94 18.05
N GLU A 140 11.09 10.88 17.51
CA GLU A 140 11.59 11.82 16.50
C GLU A 140 10.78 11.71 15.20
N GLU A 141 10.71 10.51 14.62
CA GLU A 141 9.98 10.26 13.37
C GLU A 141 8.47 10.48 13.53
N LYS A 142 7.89 10.16 14.69
CA LYS A 142 6.47 10.49 14.95
C LYS A 142 6.24 11.99 14.95
N THR A 143 7.12 12.74 15.61
CA THR A 143 6.97 14.21 15.69
C THR A 143 7.14 14.83 14.30
N ALA A 144 8.12 14.36 13.52
CA ALA A 144 8.30 14.76 12.14
C ALA A 144 7.05 14.45 11.28
N LEU A 145 6.47 13.26 11.42
CA LEU A 145 5.26 12.86 10.71
C LEU A 145 4.07 13.76 11.04
N LEU A 146 3.78 13.95 12.34
CA LEU A 146 2.64 14.76 12.77
C LEU A 146 2.77 16.22 12.33
N ASP A 147 3.97 16.80 12.45
CA ASP A 147 4.27 18.14 11.95
C ASP A 147 4.09 18.22 10.43
N ASN A 148 4.52 17.21 9.68
CA ASN A 148 4.36 17.17 8.23
C ASN A 148 2.88 17.08 7.83
N LEU A 149 2.08 16.23 8.50
CA LEU A 149 0.65 16.11 8.29
C LEU A 149 -0.06 17.45 8.55
N ASN A 150 0.22 18.11 9.67
CA ASN A 150 -0.36 19.40 10.01
C ASN A 150 0.02 20.52 9.02
N LYS A 151 1.24 20.47 8.45
CA LYS A 151 1.69 21.43 7.43
C LYS A 151 1.05 21.18 6.06
N THR A 152 0.90 19.91 5.67
CA THR A 152 0.47 19.52 4.31
C THR A 152 -1.04 19.42 4.16
N LEU A 153 -1.69 18.77 5.12
CA LEU A 153 -3.13 18.50 5.11
C LEU A 153 -3.93 19.57 5.87
N GLN A 154 -3.24 20.57 6.43
CA GLN A 154 -3.81 21.62 7.27
C GLN A 154 -4.41 21.05 8.57
N LYS A 155 -5.45 21.70 9.12
CA LYS A 155 -6.10 21.30 10.36
C LYS A 155 -6.86 19.97 10.14
N PRO A 156 -6.74 19.00 11.07
CA PRO A 156 -7.58 17.80 11.02
C PRO A 156 -9.06 18.17 11.07
N SER A 157 -9.87 17.38 10.38
CA SER A 157 -11.34 17.46 10.42
C SER A 157 -11.92 17.01 11.76
N PHE A 158 -11.16 16.19 12.48
CA PHE A 158 -11.45 15.73 13.83
C PHE A 158 -10.15 15.40 14.55
N ASP A 159 -10.02 15.85 15.79
CA ASP A 159 -8.91 15.54 16.68
C ASP A 159 -9.41 15.38 18.12
N THR A 160 -8.86 14.41 18.84
CA THR A 160 -9.22 14.16 20.24
C THR A 160 -8.11 13.44 21.00
N ILE A 161 -8.19 13.51 22.33
CA ILE A 161 -7.36 12.72 23.24
C ILE A 161 -8.29 11.86 24.08
N ARG A 162 -8.08 10.55 24.05
CA ARG A 162 -8.72 9.58 24.92
C ARG A 162 -7.77 9.19 26.03
N GLU A 163 -8.28 9.20 27.25
CA GLU A 163 -7.57 8.70 28.42
C GLU A 163 -8.40 7.60 29.07
N GLY A 164 -7.73 6.59 29.59
CA GLY A 164 -8.35 5.46 30.25
C GLY A 164 -7.31 4.58 30.90
N PHE A 165 -7.66 3.31 31.07
CA PHE A 165 -6.75 2.29 31.56
C PHE A 165 -6.63 1.18 30.53
N GLU A 166 -5.44 0.62 30.41
CA GLU A 166 -5.22 -0.58 29.63
C GLU A 166 -6.05 -1.74 30.19
N SER A 167 -6.49 -2.65 29.33
CA SER A 167 -7.12 -3.90 29.74
C SER A 167 -6.35 -5.08 29.17
N GLU A 168 -6.27 -6.17 29.92
CA GLU A 168 -5.64 -7.42 29.51
C GLU A 168 -6.65 -8.57 29.57
N VAL A 169 -6.42 -9.62 28.80
CA VAL A 169 -7.21 -10.84 28.88
C VAL A 169 -6.48 -11.84 29.77
N LYS A 170 -7.13 -12.27 30.84
CA LYS A 170 -6.63 -13.29 31.75
C LYS A 170 -7.75 -14.25 32.07
N ASP A 171 -7.49 -15.55 31.92
CA ASP A 171 -8.48 -16.62 32.18
C ASP A 171 -9.81 -16.42 31.42
N ASN A 172 -9.74 -15.96 30.16
CA ASN A 172 -10.88 -15.57 29.31
C ASN A 172 -11.74 -14.39 29.81
N GLU A 173 -11.27 -13.65 30.81
CA GLU A 173 -11.90 -12.43 31.29
C GLU A 173 -11.08 -11.19 30.90
N ILE A 174 -11.77 -10.07 30.64
CA ILE A 174 -11.12 -8.78 30.40
C ILE A 174 -10.95 -8.09 31.75
N ILE A 175 -9.71 -7.88 32.16
CA ILE A 175 -9.34 -7.23 33.42
C ILE A 175 -8.69 -5.89 33.11
N GLN A 176 -9.20 -4.82 33.72
CA GLN A 176 -8.57 -3.51 33.63
C GLN A 176 -7.30 -3.47 34.49
N THR A 177 -6.20 -3.01 33.90
CA THR A 177 -4.92 -2.84 34.61
C THR A 177 -4.85 -1.46 35.27
N HIS A 178 -3.79 -1.21 36.03
CA HIS A 178 -3.51 0.11 36.61
C HIS A 178 -2.73 1.02 35.64
N ASN A 179 -2.34 0.52 34.47
CA ASN A 179 -1.58 1.30 33.49
C ASN A 179 -2.53 2.26 32.79
N LYS A 180 -2.22 3.56 32.84
CA LYS A 180 -3.00 4.55 32.10
C LYS A 180 -2.72 4.42 30.62
N LEU A 181 -3.78 4.43 29.84
CA LEU A 181 -3.75 4.45 28.39
C LEU A 181 -4.09 5.88 27.94
N ARG A 182 -3.24 6.45 27.08
CA ARG A 182 -3.54 7.69 26.36
C ARG A 182 -3.50 7.42 24.87
N GLN A 183 -4.58 7.74 24.17
CA GLN A 183 -4.66 7.68 22.72
C GLN A 183 -4.95 9.06 22.14
N GLU A 184 -4.10 9.52 21.25
CA GLU A 184 -4.30 10.77 20.53
C GLU A 184 -4.66 10.46 19.08
N VAL A 185 -5.83 10.95 18.67
CA VAL A 185 -6.45 10.62 17.38
C VAL A 185 -6.59 11.90 16.57
N ALA A 186 -6.24 11.82 15.30
CA ALA A 186 -6.48 12.89 14.35
C ALA A 186 -6.88 12.33 12.99
N ILE A 187 -7.84 12.99 12.34
CA ILE A 187 -8.42 12.56 11.07
C ILE A 187 -8.36 13.71 10.08
N TRP A 188 -7.62 13.52 8.99
CA TRP A 188 -7.64 14.42 7.84
C TRP A 188 -8.40 13.79 6.69
N ARG A 189 -9.06 14.66 5.93
CA ARG A 189 -9.79 14.29 4.73
C ARG A 189 -9.34 15.17 3.59
N THR A 190 -8.88 14.55 2.52
CA THR A 190 -8.76 15.20 1.22
C THR A 190 -9.92 14.75 0.33
N LYS A 191 -10.00 15.31 -0.89
CA LYS A 191 -11.01 14.88 -1.87
C LYS A 191 -10.94 13.37 -2.14
N ASP A 192 -9.72 12.84 -2.12
CA ASP A 192 -9.44 11.51 -2.62
C ASP A 192 -8.97 10.53 -1.54
N MET A 193 -8.61 10.96 -0.33
CA MET A 193 -8.01 10.10 0.70
C MET A 193 -8.44 10.51 2.11
N LEU A 194 -8.47 9.52 3.00
CA LEU A 194 -8.61 9.67 4.45
C LEU A 194 -7.29 9.31 5.11
N TYR A 195 -6.88 10.12 6.08
CA TYR A 195 -5.69 9.90 6.90
C TYR A 195 -6.18 9.78 8.34
N TYR A 196 -6.09 8.58 8.91
CA TYR A 196 -6.42 8.30 10.30
C TYR A 196 -5.13 8.07 11.09
N TYR A 197 -4.81 9.00 11.98
CA TYR A 197 -3.66 8.95 12.88
C TYR A 197 -4.11 8.52 14.27
N CYS A 198 -3.35 7.61 14.89
CA CYS A 198 -3.55 7.20 16.27
C CYS A 198 -2.20 6.97 16.95
N GLU A 199 -1.86 7.84 17.89
CA GLU A 199 -0.75 7.62 18.83
C GLU A 199 -1.28 6.92 20.07
N THR A 200 -0.58 5.89 20.54
CA THR A 200 -0.92 5.14 21.76
C THR A 200 0.27 5.15 22.72
N LYS A 201 0.01 5.58 23.95
CA LYS A 201 0.95 5.59 25.07
C LYS A 201 0.34 4.85 26.25
N ILE A 202 1.14 4.00 26.89
CA ILE A 202 0.76 3.23 28.07
C ILE A 202 1.77 3.55 29.18
N ASP A 203 1.27 4.03 30.32
CA ASP A 203 2.11 4.29 31.50
C ASP A 203 2.83 3.01 31.91
N ASN A 204 4.10 3.15 32.28
CA ASN A 204 4.98 2.04 32.68
C ASN A 204 5.27 0.99 31.59
N ARG A 205 4.83 1.21 30.35
CA ARG A 205 5.16 0.37 29.18
C ARG A 205 5.63 1.20 27.98
N PRO A 206 6.75 1.94 28.12
CA PRO A 206 7.24 2.83 27.06
C PRO A 206 7.64 2.08 25.78
N ASP A 207 7.91 0.80 25.90
CA ASP A 207 8.25 -0.14 24.83
C ASP A 207 7.03 -0.60 24.00
N GLU A 208 5.82 -0.39 24.51
CA GLU A 208 4.55 -0.59 23.78
C GLU A 208 4.04 0.69 23.10
N TYR A 209 4.82 1.77 23.17
CA TYR A 209 4.55 2.99 22.43
C TYR A 209 4.43 2.69 20.93
N ARG A 210 3.38 3.24 20.31
CA ARG A 210 3.16 3.16 18.87
C ARG A 210 2.41 4.37 18.35
N CYS A 211 2.77 4.79 17.16
CA CYS A 211 2.05 5.74 16.35
C CYS A 211 1.68 5.06 15.03
N ASN A 212 0.38 4.98 14.74
CA ASN A 212 -0.11 4.44 13.50
C ASN A 212 -0.72 5.54 12.63
N LEU A 213 -0.36 5.58 11.35
CA LEU A 213 -1.08 6.35 10.33
C LEU A 213 -1.66 5.37 9.30
N PHE A 214 -2.96 5.42 9.09
CA PHE A 214 -3.67 4.64 8.08
C PHE A 214 -4.17 5.57 6.99
N VAL A 215 -3.90 5.23 5.74
CA VAL A 215 -4.31 6.04 4.59
C VAL A 215 -5.10 5.20 3.60
N PHE A 216 -6.38 5.54 3.44
CA PHE A 216 -7.36 4.74 2.68
C PHE A 216 -8.50 5.62 2.12
N LYS A 217 -9.43 5.03 1.34
CA LYS A 217 -10.64 5.72 0.83
C LYS A 217 -11.95 5.14 1.31
N ASN A 218 -12.02 3.82 1.43
CA ASN A 218 -13.29 3.11 1.49
C ASN A 218 -13.78 2.88 2.93
N LYS A 219 -15.09 2.78 3.09
CA LYS A 219 -15.75 2.51 4.38
C LYS A 219 -15.34 1.16 4.98
N GLU A 220 -15.01 0.16 4.17
CA GLU A 220 -14.62 -1.17 4.64
C GLU A 220 -13.34 -1.14 5.48
N TRP A 221 -12.37 -0.31 5.11
CA TRP A 221 -11.17 -0.09 5.90
C TRP A 221 -11.50 0.52 7.26
N LYS A 222 -12.42 1.49 7.28
CA LYS A 222 -12.91 2.07 8.54
C LYS A 222 -13.55 1.00 9.43
N ASP A 223 -14.38 0.13 8.88
CA ASP A 223 -15.06 -0.91 9.66
C ASP A 223 -14.06 -1.99 10.14
N LEU A 224 -13.07 -2.36 9.32
CA LEU A 224 -11.97 -3.25 9.70
C LEU A 224 -11.14 -2.68 10.85
N LEU A 225 -10.71 -1.43 10.74
CA LEU A 225 -9.90 -0.75 11.76
C LEU A 225 -10.70 -0.60 13.07
N LYS A 226 -12.00 -0.32 12.98
CA LYS A 226 -12.88 -0.26 14.15
C LYS A 226 -12.98 -1.62 14.83
N GLY A 227 -13.10 -2.69 14.06
CA GLY A 227 -13.05 -4.07 14.57
C GLY A 227 -11.71 -4.44 15.21
N SER A 228 -10.63 -3.78 14.78
CA SER A 228 -9.28 -3.93 15.35
C SER A 228 -9.02 -3.05 16.58
N GLY A 229 -10.04 -2.33 17.06
CA GLY A 229 -9.98 -1.54 18.30
C GLY A 229 -9.48 -0.11 18.13
N TYR A 230 -9.38 0.41 16.90
CA TYR A 230 -9.07 1.82 16.70
C TYR A 230 -10.28 2.72 17.03
N PRO A 231 -10.12 3.74 17.89
CA PRO A 231 -11.22 4.59 18.34
C PRO A 231 -11.65 5.63 17.28
N ASP A 232 -12.80 6.27 17.52
CA ASP A 232 -13.29 7.47 16.78
C ASP A 232 -13.46 7.34 15.27
N LEU A 233 -13.37 6.13 14.72
CA LEU A 233 -13.61 5.88 13.31
C LEU A 233 -15.05 6.23 12.90
N ASP A 234 -16.02 6.28 13.82
CA ASP A 234 -17.38 6.77 13.57
C ASP A 234 -17.43 8.24 13.13
N LYS A 235 -16.36 9.01 13.35
CA LYS A 235 -16.23 10.41 12.89
C LYS A 235 -15.87 10.56 11.42
N ILE A 236 -15.58 9.45 10.74
CA ILE A 236 -15.41 9.41 9.29
C ILE A 236 -16.81 9.24 8.66
N HIS A 237 -17.36 10.36 8.16
CA HIS A 237 -18.67 10.45 7.48
C HIS A 237 -18.62 10.21 5.97
#